data_AF-A0A7S0WKS5-F1
#
_entry.id   AF-A0A7S0WKS5-F1
#
_cell.length_a   1.000
_cell.length_b   1.000
_cell.length_c   1.000
_cell.angle_alpha   90.00
_cell.angle_beta   90.00
_cell.angle_gamma   90.00
#
_symmetry.space_group_name_H-M   'P 1'
#
loop_
_entity.id
_entity.type
_entity.pdbx_description
1 polymer ?
#
loop_
_entity_poly.entity_id
_entity_poly.type
_entity_poly.pdbx_seq_one_letter_code
_entity_poly.pdbx_strand_id
1 'polypeptide(L)'
;MGNCCSCQSVPEAPDVILPDPQPGQDAHFVVKSLSRFNEDYEVYADKIGDDTKWLFLNQEGKMFSDDARIELENFNRGHDPASAKKGEILWRCRYESRPSYHDEYDADSSDDDEIGNLFEFMGGHPRHTHGLKFKMETQAIFEPIKGGGTSYRLKCKAKGFAKRRIHITTIRNDEDDTHDRQKDYDDEISVKKISYKIKDAFDQTLDKFKLKVDGMESRSDLYWESNAFHVQKNGGFFRDHPTHIQTKGGGDPGLALIMGHFVSTGLTPQRIAQGYSPDWRGVTGYESDYYSDD
;
A
#
# COMPACT_ATOMS: atom_id res chain seq x y z
N MET A 1 24.75 -17.38 -15.53
CA MET A 1 24.66 -16.13 -16.31
C MET A 1 23.35 -15.47 -15.91
N GLY A 2 23.40 -14.53 -14.96
CA GLY A 2 22.21 -13.90 -14.39
C GLY A 2 21.77 -12.75 -15.28
N ASN A 3 20.63 -12.91 -15.94
CA ASN A 3 20.02 -11.86 -16.74
C ASN A 3 19.34 -10.88 -15.77
N CYS A 4 19.83 -9.65 -15.75
CA CYS A 4 19.27 -8.55 -14.98
C CYS A 4 17.96 -8.09 -15.66
N CYS A 5 16.81 -8.52 -15.15
CA CYS A 5 15.50 -8.17 -15.69
C CYS A 5 14.99 -6.82 -15.15
N SER A 6 15.77 -5.74 -15.27
CA SER A 6 15.36 -4.38 -14.84
C SER A 6 15.21 -3.43 -16.04
N CYS A 7 14.54 -3.84 -17.11
CA CYS A 7 14.26 -2.98 -18.28
C CYS A 7 13.32 -3.58 -19.35
N GLN A 8 12.36 -4.45 -19.02
CA GLN A 8 11.50 -5.06 -20.06
C GLN A 8 10.46 -4.11 -20.66
N SER A 9 10.26 -2.92 -20.10
CA SER A 9 9.04 -2.12 -20.35
C SER A 9 9.24 -0.61 -20.24
N VAL A 10 10.47 -0.10 -20.42
CA VAL A 10 10.65 1.37 -20.48
C VAL A 10 9.86 1.90 -21.70
N PRO A 11 8.84 2.75 -21.51
CA PRO A 11 8.01 3.23 -22.61
C PRO A 11 8.85 4.04 -23.59
N GLU A 12 8.46 4.02 -24.86
CA GLU A 12 9.06 4.90 -25.87
C GLU A 12 8.89 6.36 -25.45
N ALA A 13 9.94 7.15 -25.64
CA ALA A 13 9.86 8.58 -25.36
C ALA A 13 8.85 9.23 -26.30
N PRO A 14 8.02 10.16 -25.81
CA PRO A 14 7.12 10.93 -26.68
C PRO A 14 7.94 11.81 -27.64
N ASP A 15 7.33 12.18 -28.77
CA ASP A 15 7.95 13.05 -29.78
C ASP A 15 8.36 14.42 -29.21
N VAL A 16 7.60 14.89 -28.22
CA VAL A 16 7.87 16.14 -27.49
C VAL A 16 8.09 15.81 -26.02
N ILE A 17 9.30 16.07 -25.53
CA ILE A 17 9.64 15.91 -24.11
C ILE A 17 9.26 17.21 -23.38
N LEU A 18 8.32 17.11 -22.45
CA LEU A 18 7.93 18.22 -21.58
C LEU A 18 9.05 18.52 -20.57
N PRO A 19 9.26 19.80 -20.19
CA PRO A 19 10.24 20.18 -19.18
C PRO A 19 9.87 19.61 -17.81
N ASP A 20 10.86 19.35 -16.94
CA ASP A 20 10.58 18.83 -15.59
C ASP A 20 9.63 19.77 -14.82
N PRO A 21 8.72 19.23 -13.97
CA PRO A 21 7.89 20.06 -13.10
C PRO A 21 8.72 20.98 -12.21
N GLN A 22 8.40 22.28 -12.19
CA GLN A 22 9.19 23.25 -11.45
C GLN A 22 8.63 23.49 -10.04
N PRO A 23 9.50 23.67 -9.02
CA PRO A 23 9.07 24.05 -7.67
C PRO A 23 8.17 25.29 -7.67
N GLY A 24 7.11 25.24 -6.87
CA GLY A 24 6.17 26.35 -6.74
C GLY A 24 5.11 26.44 -7.84
N GLN A 25 5.10 25.54 -8.83
CA GLN A 25 4.00 25.41 -9.78
C GLN A 25 3.02 24.33 -9.34
N ASP A 26 1.73 24.64 -9.37
CA ASP A 26 0.69 23.64 -9.24
C ASP A 26 0.66 22.78 -10.50
N ALA A 27 0.57 21.47 -10.33
CA ALA A 27 0.55 20.48 -11.38
C ALA A 27 -0.54 19.44 -11.11
N HIS A 28 -1.23 19.02 -12.16
CA HIS A 28 -2.14 17.89 -12.09
C HIS A 28 -1.56 16.72 -12.89
N PHE A 29 -1.29 15.64 -12.19
CA PHE A 29 -0.77 14.40 -12.76
C PHE A 29 -1.87 13.36 -12.86
N VAL A 30 -1.90 12.66 -13.98
CA VAL A 30 -2.70 11.44 -14.18
C VAL A 30 -1.73 10.29 -14.33
N VAL A 31 -1.72 9.37 -13.35
CA VAL A 31 -0.82 8.23 -13.30
C VAL A 31 -1.57 6.98 -13.74
N LYS A 32 -1.10 6.34 -14.80
CA LYS A 32 -1.72 5.17 -15.43
C LYS A 32 -0.78 3.99 -15.41
N SER A 33 -1.25 2.83 -14.94
CA SER A 33 -0.48 1.58 -15.03
C SER A 33 -0.30 1.17 -16.49
N LEU A 34 0.91 0.72 -16.84
CA LEU A 34 1.21 0.21 -18.19
C LEU A 34 0.63 -1.18 -18.43
N SER A 35 0.47 -2.00 -17.38
CA SER A 35 -0.09 -3.35 -17.49
C SER A 35 -0.42 -3.90 -16.12
N ARG A 36 -1.42 -4.79 -16.04
CA ARG A 36 -1.73 -5.54 -14.81
C ARG A 36 -0.57 -6.41 -14.29
N PHE A 37 0.39 -6.72 -15.15
CA PHE A 37 1.55 -7.56 -14.82
C PHE A 37 2.84 -6.78 -14.65
N ASN A 38 2.83 -5.48 -14.94
CA ASN A 38 3.99 -4.62 -14.84
C ASN A 38 3.71 -3.51 -13.83
N GLU A 39 4.61 -3.32 -12.88
CA GLU A 39 4.45 -2.32 -11.82
C GLU A 39 4.95 -0.93 -12.24
N ASP A 40 5.14 -0.72 -13.55
CA ASP A 40 5.50 0.58 -14.13
C ASP A 40 4.27 1.45 -14.45
N TYR A 41 4.44 2.77 -14.37
CA TYR A 41 3.38 3.73 -14.62
C TYR A 41 3.83 4.89 -15.51
N GLU A 42 2.97 5.27 -16.44
CA GLU A 42 3.11 6.52 -17.18
C GLU A 42 2.41 7.65 -16.43
N VAL A 43 3.02 8.84 -16.47
CA VAL A 43 2.52 10.05 -15.85
C VAL A 43 2.21 11.07 -16.93
N TYR A 44 0.98 11.57 -16.92
CA TYR A 44 0.48 12.55 -17.88
C TYR A 44 0.14 13.87 -17.19
N ALA A 45 0.28 14.98 -17.90
CA ALA A 45 -0.21 16.30 -17.50
C ALA A 45 -1.72 16.43 -17.76
N ASP A 46 -2.51 16.69 -16.73
CA ASP A 46 -3.98 16.92 -16.71
C ASP A 46 -4.87 15.76 -17.20
N LYS A 47 -4.54 15.14 -18.34
CA LYS A 47 -5.31 14.08 -19.01
C LYS A 47 -4.38 13.11 -19.72
N ILE A 48 -4.86 11.88 -19.97
CA ILE A 48 -4.14 10.89 -20.76
C ILE A 48 -4.15 11.30 -22.24
N GLY A 49 -2.96 11.35 -22.85
CA GLY A 49 -2.74 11.74 -24.26
C GLY A 49 -1.27 11.66 -24.62
N ASP A 50 -0.96 11.49 -25.91
CA ASP A 50 0.43 11.38 -26.37
C ASP A 50 1.20 12.71 -26.22
N ASP A 51 0.51 13.83 -26.35
CA ASP A 51 1.01 15.20 -26.18
C ASP A 51 1.15 15.63 -24.71
N THR A 52 0.51 14.89 -23.80
CA THR A 52 0.52 15.17 -22.36
C THR A 52 1.36 14.18 -21.57
N LYS A 53 1.98 13.19 -22.23
CA LYS A 53 2.90 12.25 -21.58
C LYS A 53 4.12 13.00 -21.06
N TRP A 54 4.33 12.96 -19.75
CA TRP A 54 5.28 13.84 -19.07
C TRP A 54 6.43 13.09 -18.41
N LEU A 55 6.11 12.14 -17.54
CA LEU A 55 7.08 11.43 -16.72
C LEU A 55 6.77 9.93 -16.70
N PHE A 56 7.68 9.18 -16.10
CA PHE A 56 7.55 7.74 -15.93
C PHE A 56 7.94 7.34 -14.51
N LEU A 57 7.16 6.45 -13.90
CA LEU A 57 7.47 5.83 -12.61
C LEU A 57 7.85 4.39 -12.85
N ASN A 58 9.12 4.10 -12.63
CA ASN A 58 9.72 2.79 -12.77
C ASN A 58 9.74 2.10 -11.41
N GLN A 59 9.13 0.91 -11.31
CA GLN A 59 9.15 0.15 -10.07
C GLN A 59 10.06 -1.07 -10.23
N GLU A 60 11.04 -1.19 -9.34
CA GLU A 60 11.91 -2.35 -9.25
C GLU A 60 11.70 -3.06 -7.91
N GLY A 61 11.82 -4.39 -7.92
CA GLY A 61 11.55 -5.22 -6.75
C GLY A 61 10.06 -5.38 -6.44
N LYS A 62 9.74 -6.24 -5.48
CA LYS A 62 8.35 -6.44 -5.02
C LYS A 62 8.09 -5.53 -3.83
N MET A 63 6.93 -4.87 -3.75
CA MET A 63 6.59 -4.07 -2.56
C MET A 63 6.85 -4.83 -1.23
N PHE A 64 7.42 -4.11 -0.25
CA PHE A 64 7.93 -4.64 1.03
C PHE A 64 9.15 -5.57 0.98
N SER A 65 9.78 -5.77 -0.19
CA SER A 65 11.10 -6.38 -0.28
C SER A 65 12.21 -5.35 -0.08
N ASP A 66 13.43 -5.82 0.20
CA ASP A 66 14.58 -4.93 0.48
C ASP A 66 15.11 -4.24 -0.79
N ASP A 67 14.83 -4.84 -1.96
CA ASP A 67 15.15 -4.33 -3.29
C ASP A 67 14.04 -3.44 -3.88
N ALA A 68 12.92 -3.28 -3.17
CA ALA A 68 11.79 -2.48 -3.63
C ALA A 68 12.14 -0.99 -3.72
N ARG A 69 12.07 -0.43 -4.92
CA ARG A 69 12.27 1.00 -5.17
C ARG A 69 11.39 1.50 -6.30
N ILE A 70 11.04 2.79 -6.22
CA ILE A 70 10.35 3.52 -7.28
C ILE A 70 11.24 4.67 -7.72
N GLU A 71 11.49 4.80 -9.00
CA GLU A 71 12.24 5.90 -9.60
C GLU A 71 11.30 6.75 -10.46
N LEU A 72 11.25 8.05 -10.18
CA LEU A 72 10.57 9.02 -11.03
C LEU A 72 11.56 9.51 -12.08
N GLU A 73 11.32 9.18 -13.34
CA GLU A 73 12.17 9.48 -14.48
C GLU A 73 11.48 10.47 -15.43
N ASN A 74 12.26 11.36 -16.05
CA ASN A 74 11.83 12.10 -17.23
C ASN A 74 12.16 11.31 -18.51
N PHE A 75 11.86 11.88 -19.68
CA PHE A 75 12.15 11.22 -20.97
C PHE A 75 13.50 11.64 -21.59
N ASN A 76 14.34 12.40 -20.88
CA ASN A 76 15.68 12.74 -21.37
C ASN A 76 16.57 11.49 -21.32
N ARG A 77 16.95 10.96 -22.49
CA ARG A 77 17.70 9.71 -22.63
C ARG A 77 19.21 9.95 -22.77
N GLY A 78 19.99 8.90 -22.54
CA GLY A 78 21.45 8.90 -22.80
C GLY A 78 22.32 9.33 -21.62
N HIS A 79 21.75 9.47 -20.42
CA HIS A 79 22.50 9.79 -19.20
C HIS A 79 23.20 8.57 -18.58
N ASP A 80 22.65 7.38 -18.75
CA ASP A 80 23.26 6.12 -18.30
C ASP A 80 23.79 5.31 -19.49
N PRO A 81 25.13 5.15 -19.65
CA PRO A 81 25.72 4.33 -20.70
C PRO A 81 25.30 2.85 -20.63
N ALA A 82 24.95 2.35 -19.44
CA ALA A 82 24.47 0.98 -19.25
C ALA A 82 23.00 0.82 -19.65
N SER A 83 22.24 1.92 -19.67
CA SER A 83 20.79 1.92 -19.90
C SER A 83 20.39 3.06 -20.82
N ALA A 84 20.72 2.96 -22.11
CA ALA A 84 20.44 3.99 -23.11
C ALA A 84 18.94 4.37 -23.22
N LYS A 85 18.05 3.47 -22.77
CA LYS A 85 16.60 3.70 -22.71
C LYS A 85 16.13 4.34 -21.40
N LYS A 86 16.90 4.41 -20.32
CA LYS A 86 16.48 5.06 -19.08
C LYS A 86 16.49 6.58 -19.22
N GLY A 87 15.53 7.21 -18.53
CA GLY A 87 15.45 8.65 -18.41
C GLY A 87 16.47 9.19 -17.42
N GLU A 88 16.47 10.51 -17.22
CA GLU A 88 17.12 11.08 -16.06
C GLU A 88 16.21 10.91 -14.83
N ILE A 89 16.76 10.35 -13.75
CA ILE A 89 16.00 10.13 -12.52
C ILE A 89 15.91 11.45 -11.75
N LEU A 90 14.69 11.89 -11.47
CA LEU A 90 14.39 13.07 -10.68
C LEU A 90 14.41 12.74 -9.18
N TRP A 91 13.64 11.74 -8.79
CA TRP A 91 13.44 11.32 -7.41
C TRP A 91 13.47 9.80 -7.30
N ARG A 92 13.96 9.29 -6.16
CA ARG A 92 13.92 7.87 -5.81
C ARG A 92 13.20 7.68 -4.48
N CYS A 93 12.33 6.67 -4.43
CA CYS A 93 11.67 6.21 -3.21
C CYS A 93 12.08 4.76 -2.92
N ARG A 94 12.35 4.43 -1.66
CA ARG A 94 12.56 3.05 -1.20
C ARG A 94 12.10 2.87 0.24
N TYR A 95 11.82 1.63 0.63
CA TYR A 95 11.58 1.32 2.03
C TYR A 95 12.88 1.46 2.84
N GLU A 96 12.79 2.15 3.96
CA GLU A 96 13.86 2.24 4.95
C GLU A 96 13.70 1.14 6.01
N SER A 97 12.46 0.71 6.26
CA SER A 97 12.15 -0.42 7.13
C SER A 97 11.06 -1.32 6.55
N ARG A 98 11.22 -2.64 6.74
CA ARG A 98 10.15 -3.60 6.48
C ARG A 98 8.93 -3.31 7.38
N PRO A 99 7.71 -3.64 6.94
CA PRO A 99 6.53 -3.59 7.80
C PRO A 99 6.73 -4.44 9.06
N SER A 100 6.55 -3.83 10.22
CA SER A 100 6.49 -4.51 11.52
C SER A 100 5.04 -4.59 11.95
N TYR A 101 4.52 -5.81 12.11
CA TYR A 101 3.16 -6.06 12.58
C TYR A 101 3.15 -6.41 14.07
N HIS A 102 2.15 -5.91 14.78
CA HIS A 102 1.93 -6.19 16.19
C HIS A 102 0.45 -6.52 16.42
N ASP A 103 0.24 -7.67 17.05
CA ASP A 103 -1.07 -8.15 17.47
C ASP A 103 -1.49 -7.44 18.75
N GLU A 104 -2.73 -6.99 18.82
CA GLU A 104 -3.33 -6.39 20.01
C GLU A 104 -4.35 -7.35 20.58
N TYR A 105 -3.95 -8.08 21.63
CA TYR A 105 -4.81 -9.00 22.36
C TYR A 105 -5.69 -8.24 23.37
N ASP A 106 -6.87 -8.77 23.68
CA ASP A 106 -7.89 -8.11 24.52
C ASP A 106 -7.35 -7.65 25.88
N ALA A 107 -6.46 -8.43 26.51
CA ALA A 107 -5.83 -8.05 27.79
C ALA A 107 -5.00 -6.75 27.73
N ASP A 108 -4.56 -6.34 26.53
CA ASP A 108 -3.78 -5.13 26.26
C ASP A 108 -4.61 -4.02 25.58
N SER A 109 -5.90 -4.25 25.28
CA SER A 109 -6.77 -3.32 24.56
C SER A 109 -7.59 -2.48 25.55
N SER A 110 -7.36 -1.16 25.64
CA SER A 110 -8.20 -0.30 26.49
C SER A 110 -9.62 -0.06 25.94
N ASP A 111 -9.98 -0.68 24.81
CA ASP A 111 -11.20 -0.45 24.04
C ASP A 111 -11.90 -1.80 23.77
N ASP A 112 -12.21 -2.54 24.83
CA ASP A 112 -12.91 -3.84 24.80
C ASP A 112 -14.31 -3.75 24.17
N ASP A 113 -14.96 -2.58 24.24
CA ASP A 113 -16.31 -2.37 23.73
C ASP A 113 -16.40 -2.44 22.19
N GLU A 114 -15.33 -2.18 21.44
CA GLU A 114 -15.38 -2.18 19.96
C GLU A 114 -15.42 -3.59 19.35
N ILE A 115 -14.78 -4.57 19.99
CA ILE A 115 -14.70 -5.94 19.46
C ILE A 115 -16.03 -6.65 19.69
N GLY A 116 -16.61 -6.53 20.88
CA GLY A 116 -17.94 -7.09 21.20
C GLY A 116 -19.04 -6.54 20.28
N ASN A 117 -19.05 -5.21 20.08
CA ASN A 117 -20.00 -4.56 19.17
C ASN A 117 -19.77 -4.94 17.70
N LEU A 118 -18.53 -5.20 17.28
CA LEU A 118 -18.22 -5.66 15.91
C LEU A 118 -18.71 -7.09 15.67
N PHE A 119 -18.63 -7.97 16.67
CA PHE A 119 -19.16 -9.34 16.58
C PHE A 119 -20.69 -9.39 16.58
N GLU A 120 -21.34 -8.59 17.41
CA GLU A 120 -22.79 -8.42 17.39
C GLU A 120 -23.28 -7.83 16.06
N PHE A 121 -22.60 -6.81 15.53
CA PHE A 121 -22.92 -6.20 14.23
C PHE A 121 -22.74 -7.19 13.06
N MET A 122 -21.79 -8.12 13.14
CA MET A 122 -21.48 -9.09 12.09
C MET A 122 -22.26 -10.42 12.18
N GLY A 123 -23.23 -10.53 13.10
CA GLY A 123 -24.20 -11.64 13.15
C GLY A 123 -23.62 -13.04 13.36
N GLY A 124 -22.39 -13.16 13.87
CA GLY A 124 -21.73 -14.44 14.10
C GLY A 124 -22.06 -15.03 15.47
N HIS A 125 -22.39 -16.31 15.54
CA HIS A 125 -22.39 -17.02 16.82
C HIS A 125 -20.96 -17.02 17.40
N PRO A 126 -20.77 -16.61 18.67
CA PRO A 126 -19.45 -16.36 19.25
C PRO A 126 -18.54 -17.60 19.37
N ARG A 127 -19.05 -18.81 19.11
CA ARG A 127 -18.28 -20.06 19.24
C ARG A 127 -17.40 -20.42 18.04
N HIS A 128 -17.58 -19.78 16.88
CA HIS A 128 -16.85 -20.14 15.66
C HIS A 128 -16.21 -18.96 14.96
N THR A 129 -16.15 -17.81 15.64
CA THR A 129 -15.53 -16.60 15.09
C THR A 129 -14.60 -15.99 16.13
N HIS A 130 -13.34 -15.78 15.75
CA HIS A 130 -12.31 -15.11 16.55
C HIS A 130 -11.89 -13.81 15.88
N GLY A 131 -11.41 -12.85 16.66
CA GLY A 131 -11.05 -11.52 16.19
C GLY A 131 -9.80 -11.02 16.86
N LEU A 132 -8.99 -10.28 16.10
CA LEU A 132 -7.71 -9.76 16.55
C LEU A 132 -7.48 -8.37 15.96
N LYS A 133 -7.15 -7.40 16.80
CA LYS A 133 -6.71 -6.08 16.35
C LYS A 133 -5.23 -6.15 15.98
N PHE A 134 -4.81 -5.36 14.98
CA PHE A 134 -3.39 -5.26 14.63
C PHE A 134 -2.95 -3.83 14.35
N LYS A 135 -1.66 -3.59 14.58
CA LYS A 135 -0.93 -2.39 14.18
C LYS A 135 0.19 -2.77 13.22
N MET A 136 0.45 -1.90 12.24
CA MET A 136 1.62 -2.00 11.37
C MET A 136 2.39 -0.69 11.36
N GLU A 137 3.72 -0.77 11.41
CA GLU A 137 4.61 0.38 11.23
C GLU A 137 5.66 0.11 10.14
N THR A 138 5.88 1.08 9.25
CA THR A 138 6.94 1.05 8.23
C THR A 138 7.38 2.48 7.90
N GLN A 139 8.53 2.61 7.26
CA GLN A 139 9.11 3.89 6.87
C GLN A 139 9.69 3.79 5.46
N ALA A 140 9.48 4.84 4.67
CA ALA A 140 10.09 5.01 3.35
C ALA A 140 10.90 6.29 3.29
N ILE A 141 11.94 6.31 2.47
CA ILE A 141 12.78 7.47 2.20
C ILE A 141 12.61 7.94 0.76
N PHE A 142 12.61 9.24 0.55
CA PHE A 142 12.51 9.94 -0.72
C PHE A 142 13.76 10.79 -0.93
N GLU A 143 14.55 10.47 -1.94
CA GLU A 143 15.87 11.03 -2.19
C GLU A 143 15.84 11.78 -3.53
N PRO A 144 16.22 13.08 -3.57
CA PRO A 144 16.36 13.80 -4.83
C PRO A 144 17.63 13.30 -5.54
N ILE A 145 17.49 12.91 -6.81
CA ILE A 145 18.61 12.42 -7.61
C ILE A 145 19.10 13.53 -8.54
N LYS A 146 18.19 14.15 -9.30
CA LYS A 146 18.51 15.32 -10.12
C LYS A 146 18.56 16.59 -9.25
N GLY A 147 19.59 17.41 -9.45
CA GLY A 147 19.74 18.71 -8.77
C GLY A 147 20.19 18.65 -7.30
N GLY A 148 20.18 17.46 -6.68
CA GLY A 148 20.47 17.29 -5.26
C GLY A 148 19.39 17.88 -4.35
N GLY A 149 19.62 17.86 -3.03
CA GLY A 149 18.70 18.42 -2.05
C GLY A 149 18.51 17.56 -0.82
N THR A 150 17.47 17.89 -0.04
CA THR A 150 17.17 17.21 1.23
C THR A 150 16.32 15.96 0.98
N SER A 151 16.67 14.86 1.63
CA SER A 151 15.83 13.65 1.63
C SER A 151 14.70 13.76 2.65
N TYR A 152 13.58 13.11 2.36
CA TYR A 152 12.39 13.10 3.21
C TYR A 152 12.03 11.69 3.63
N ARG A 153 11.43 11.54 4.80
CA ARG A 153 10.99 10.25 5.33
C ARG A 153 9.49 10.24 5.54
N LEU A 154 8.82 9.22 5.04
CA LEU A 154 7.41 8.99 5.25
C LEU A 154 7.25 7.84 6.25
N LYS A 155 6.81 8.18 7.47
CA LYS A 155 6.41 7.16 8.45
C LYS A 155 4.96 6.77 8.21
N CYS A 156 4.70 5.49 8.08
CA CYS A 156 3.37 4.93 7.92
C CYS A 156 3.00 4.11 9.17
N LYS A 157 1.80 4.36 9.70
CA LYS A 157 1.18 3.54 10.73
C LYS A 157 -0.21 3.11 10.29
N ALA A 158 -0.47 1.82 10.22
CA ALA A 158 -1.79 1.29 9.92
C ALA A 158 -2.39 0.57 11.13
N LYS A 159 -3.72 0.59 11.21
CA LYS A 159 -4.51 -0.19 12.16
C LYS A 159 -5.59 -0.96 11.42
N GLY A 160 -5.85 -2.17 11.86
CA GLY A 160 -6.88 -3.02 11.30
C GLY A 160 -7.33 -4.12 12.24
N PHE A 161 -8.13 -5.02 11.69
CA PHE A 161 -8.68 -6.19 12.36
C PHE A 161 -8.46 -7.41 11.47
N ALA A 162 -8.15 -8.55 12.05
CA ALA A 162 -8.30 -9.86 11.46
C ALA A 162 -9.50 -10.58 12.10
N LYS A 163 -10.20 -11.37 11.31
CA LYS A 163 -11.31 -12.23 11.72
C LYS A 163 -11.01 -13.64 11.24
N ARG A 164 -11.14 -14.64 12.11
CA ARG A 164 -11.07 -16.06 11.75
C ARG A 164 -12.43 -16.68 11.91
N ARG A 165 -12.93 -17.34 10.86
CA ARG A 165 -14.12 -18.18 10.90
C ARG A 165 -13.69 -19.64 10.89
N ILE A 166 -14.28 -20.44 11.78
CA ILE A 166 -14.02 -21.88 11.89
C ILE A 166 -15.21 -22.62 11.29
N HIS A 167 -14.94 -23.40 10.25
CA HIS A 167 -15.90 -24.32 9.65
C HIS A 167 -15.62 -25.73 10.15
N ILE A 168 -16.60 -26.34 10.82
CA ILE A 168 -16.48 -27.72 11.34
C ILE A 168 -17.37 -28.62 10.50
N THR A 169 -16.76 -29.54 9.78
CA THR A 169 -17.44 -30.58 8.99
C THR A 169 -17.31 -31.91 9.71
N THR A 170 -18.43 -32.57 10.00
CA THR A 170 -18.40 -33.93 10.56
C THR A 170 -18.55 -34.93 9.42
N ILE A 171 -17.53 -35.76 9.22
CA ILE A 171 -17.48 -36.81 8.21
C ILE A 171 -17.74 -38.13 8.93
N ARG A 172 -18.84 -38.81 8.56
CA ARG A 172 -19.13 -40.15 9.07
C ARG A 172 -18.34 -41.16 8.26
N ASN A 173 -17.60 -42.03 8.94
CA ASN A 173 -17.02 -43.22 8.34
C ASN A 173 -18.05 -44.35 8.41
N ASP A 174 -18.59 -44.71 7.25
CA ASP A 174 -19.65 -45.73 7.14
C ASP A 174 -19.17 -47.15 7.50
N GLU A 175 -17.85 -47.40 7.54
CA GLU A 175 -17.28 -48.71 7.89
C GLU A 175 -17.28 -49.00 9.39
N ASP A 176 -17.05 -47.97 10.22
CA ASP A 176 -16.82 -48.13 11.67
C ASP A 176 -17.80 -47.33 12.55
N ASP A 177 -18.77 -46.63 11.95
CA ASP A 177 -19.68 -45.67 12.59
C ASP A 177 -18.97 -44.53 13.37
N THR A 178 -17.69 -44.31 13.05
CA THR A 178 -16.90 -43.23 13.63
C THR A 178 -17.19 -41.91 12.93
N HIS A 179 -17.04 -40.82 13.67
CA HIS A 179 -17.27 -39.47 13.17
C HIS A 179 -15.96 -38.70 13.27
N ASP A 180 -15.39 -38.32 12.13
CA ASP A 180 -14.23 -37.44 12.06
C ASP A 180 -14.70 -35.98 11.95
N ARG A 181 -14.10 -35.09 12.75
CA ARG A 181 -14.34 -33.65 12.66
C ARG A 181 -13.20 -33.00 11.88
N GLN A 182 -13.48 -32.57 10.65
CA GLN A 182 -12.58 -31.71 9.88
C GLN A 182 -12.84 -30.24 10.23
N LYS A 183 -11.77 -29.48 10.49
CA LYS A 183 -11.83 -28.04 10.75
C LYS A 183 -11.15 -27.28 9.61
N ASP A 184 -11.87 -26.37 8.97
CA ASP A 184 -11.33 -25.44 7.98
C ASP A 184 -11.39 -24.01 8.55
N TYR A 185 -10.38 -23.19 8.23
CA TYR A 185 -10.23 -21.83 8.73
C TYR A 185 -10.30 -20.83 7.58
N ASP A 186 -11.10 -19.78 7.75
CA ASP A 186 -11.18 -18.65 6.83
C ASP A 186 -10.80 -17.35 7.54
N ASP A 187 -9.72 -16.72 7.08
CA ASP A 187 -9.17 -15.50 7.65
C ASP A 187 -9.48 -14.28 6.78
N GLU A 188 -10.12 -13.30 7.39
CA GLU A 188 -10.51 -12.05 6.76
C GLU A 188 -9.78 -10.88 7.44
N ILE A 189 -8.88 -10.21 6.69
CA ILE A 189 -8.06 -9.11 7.20
C ILE A 189 -8.57 -7.79 6.62
N SER A 190 -8.78 -6.80 7.48
CA SER A 190 -9.31 -5.49 7.12
C SER A 190 -8.50 -4.35 7.74
N VAL A 191 -8.01 -3.43 6.92
CA VAL A 191 -7.37 -2.19 7.38
C VAL A 191 -8.43 -1.10 7.56
N LYS A 192 -8.46 -0.45 8.72
CA LYS A 192 -9.43 0.60 9.04
C LYS A 192 -8.89 2.00 8.85
N LYS A 193 -7.60 2.17 9.16
CA LYS A 193 -6.97 3.49 9.17
C LYS A 193 -5.51 3.36 8.84
N ILE A 194 -5.03 4.29 8.02
CA ILE A 194 -3.61 4.49 7.76
C ILE A 194 -3.27 5.94 8.07
N SER A 195 -2.20 6.16 8.82
CA SER A 195 -1.71 7.48 9.21
C SER A 195 -0.30 7.66 8.70
N TYR A 196 -0.04 8.81 8.10
CA TYR A 196 1.22 9.16 7.48
C TYR A 196 1.82 10.37 8.21
N LYS A 197 3.14 10.38 8.35
CA LYS A 197 3.90 11.54 8.83
C LYS A 197 5.07 11.79 7.89
N ILE A 198 5.12 12.97 7.30
CA ILE A 198 6.26 13.41 6.50
C ILE A 198 7.27 14.06 7.44
N LYS A 199 8.53 13.64 7.32
CA LYS A 199 9.65 14.16 8.07
C LYS A 199 10.77 14.61 7.15
N ASP A 200 11.49 15.63 7.58
CA ASP A 200 12.72 16.05 6.93
C ASP A 200 13.94 15.22 7.40
N ALA A 201 15.12 15.60 6.93
CA ALA A 201 16.39 15.00 7.32
C ALA A 201 16.72 15.16 8.82
N PHE A 202 16.13 16.15 9.50
CA PHE A 202 16.33 16.41 10.94
C PHE A 202 15.27 15.74 11.82
N ASP A 203 14.44 14.86 11.23
CA ASP A 203 13.33 14.16 11.91
C ASP A 203 12.19 15.10 12.39
N GLN A 204 12.19 16.36 11.94
CA GLN A 204 11.10 17.30 12.16
C GLN A 204 9.88 16.88 11.34
N THR A 205 8.70 16.88 11.97
CA THR A 205 7.46 16.56 11.25
C THR A 205 6.99 17.78 10.46
N LEU A 206 6.95 17.65 9.14
CA LEU A 206 6.47 18.67 8.23
C LEU A 206 4.96 18.58 8.01
N ASP A 207 4.43 17.35 7.97
CA ASP A 207 3.02 17.12 7.72
C ASP A 207 2.51 15.80 8.33
N LYS A 208 1.21 15.73 8.57
CA LYS A 208 0.49 14.54 9.01
C LYS A 208 -0.85 14.44 8.29
N PHE A 209 -1.08 13.32 7.65
CA PHE A 209 -2.36 13.02 6.99
C PHE A 209 -2.76 11.58 7.24
N LYS A 210 -4.00 11.24 6.90
CA LYS A 210 -4.56 9.90 7.15
C LYS A 210 -5.52 9.50 6.05
N LEU A 211 -5.55 8.21 5.78
CA LEU A 211 -6.63 7.56 5.04
C LEU A 211 -7.53 6.86 6.07
N LYS A 212 -8.81 7.20 6.08
CA LYS A 212 -9.84 6.37 6.71
C LYS A 212 -10.41 5.45 5.64
N VAL A 213 -10.53 4.17 5.95
CA VAL A 213 -11.10 3.17 5.06
C VAL A 213 -12.51 2.90 5.56
N ASP A 214 -13.51 3.45 4.87
CA ASP A 214 -14.91 3.25 5.20
C ASP A 214 -15.39 1.92 4.58
N GLY A 215 -15.66 0.93 5.44
CA GLY A 215 -16.18 -0.38 5.04
C GLY A 215 -15.12 -1.42 4.62
N MET A 216 -15.50 -2.70 4.71
CA MET A 216 -14.67 -3.85 4.35
C MET A 216 -14.44 -3.98 2.83
N GLU A 217 -15.31 -3.38 2.03
CA GLU A 217 -15.24 -3.39 0.57
C GLU A 217 -14.83 -2.01 0.05
N SER A 218 -13.53 -1.79 -0.13
CA SER A 218 -12.98 -0.57 -0.76
C SER A 218 -13.24 -0.55 -2.28
N ARG A 219 -14.52 -0.59 -2.67
CA ARG A 219 -15.02 -0.31 -4.04
C ARG A 219 -15.18 1.18 -4.30
N SER A 220 -15.10 2.01 -3.26
CA SER A 220 -15.19 3.46 -3.31
C SER A 220 -13.87 4.11 -3.71
N ASP A 221 -13.97 5.34 -4.21
CA ASP A 221 -12.82 6.18 -4.48
C ASP A 221 -12.08 6.49 -3.16
N LEU A 222 -10.75 6.57 -3.25
CA LEU A 222 -9.89 6.79 -2.10
C LEU A 222 -9.15 8.11 -2.24
N TYR A 223 -9.08 8.83 -1.14
CA TYR A 223 -8.57 10.19 -1.10
C TYR A 223 -7.47 10.32 -0.05
N TRP A 224 -6.34 10.90 -0.46
CA TRP A 224 -5.28 11.34 0.45
C TRP A 224 -5.13 12.83 0.32
N GLU A 225 -5.17 13.52 1.45
CA GLU A 225 -5.05 14.97 1.51
C GLU A 225 -3.86 15.32 2.40
N SER A 226 -2.83 15.93 1.81
CA SER A 226 -1.67 16.46 2.50
C SER A 226 -1.54 17.97 2.25
N ASN A 227 -0.58 18.62 2.88
CA ASN A 227 -0.26 20.02 2.60
C ASN A 227 0.40 20.20 1.22
N ALA A 228 1.02 19.15 0.67
CA ALA A 228 1.75 19.20 -0.60
C ALA A 228 0.93 18.67 -1.80
N PHE A 229 -0.09 17.85 -1.55
CA PHE A 229 -0.85 17.20 -2.61
C PHE A 229 -2.25 16.74 -2.18
N HIS A 230 -3.10 16.55 -3.18
CA HIS A 230 -4.33 15.78 -3.14
C HIS A 230 -4.19 14.56 -4.06
N VAL A 231 -4.48 13.36 -3.56
CA VAL A 231 -4.52 12.14 -4.38
C VAL A 231 -5.93 11.58 -4.40
N GLN A 232 -6.43 11.26 -5.59
CA GLN A 232 -7.66 10.52 -5.80
C GLN A 232 -7.36 9.24 -6.58
N LYS A 233 -7.77 8.09 -6.02
CA LYS A 233 -7.72 6.80 -6.71
C LYS A 233 -9.15 6.29 -6.94
N ASN A 234 -9.58 6.31 -8.20
CA ASN A 234 -10.95 6.01 -8.60
C ASN A 234 -11.21 4.50 -8.59
N GLY A 235 -12.42 4.09 -8.16
CA GLY A 235 -12.87 2.69 -8.16
C GLY A 235 -12.14 1.77 -7.17
N GLY A 236 -11.45 2.35 -6.20
CA GLY A 236 -10.74 1.64 -5.15
C GLY A 236 -9.51 0.86 -5.66
N PHE A 237 -9.17 -0.23 -4.97
CA PHE A 237 -7.97 -1.01 -5.31
C PHE A 237 -8.21 -2.10 -6.36
N PHE A 238 -9.46 -2.49 -6.58
CA PHE A 238 -9.82 -3.61 -7.46
C PHE A 238 -10.01 -3.21 -8.93
N ARG A 239 -9.98 -1.91 -9.23
CA ARG A 239 -10.14 -1.38 -10.58
C ARG A 239 -8.87 -0.68 -11.03
N ASP A 240 -8.45 -0.99 -12.25
CA ASP A 240 -7.28 -0.39 -12.91
C ASP A 240 -7.65 0.98 -13.49
N HIS A 241 -8.10 1.88 -12.62
CA HIS A 241 -8.34 3.27 -12.99
C HIS A 241 -7.10 4.11 -12.68
N PRO A 242 -6.86 5.17 -13.49
CA PRO A 242 -5.77 6.09 -13.22
C PRO A 242 -5.88 6.73 -11.83
N THR A 243 -4.72 6.96 -11.22
CA THR A 243 -4.61 7.79 -10.00
C THR A 243 -4.42 9.24 -10.42
N HIS A 244 -5.19 10.15 -9.85
CA HIS A 244 -5.03 11.58 -10.04
C HIS A 244 -4.26 12.17 -8.85
N ILE A 245 -3.24 12.97 -9.11
CA ILE A 245 -2.43 13.64 -8.09
C ILE A 245 -2.38 15.12 -8.44
N GLN A 246 -2.96 15.98 -7.61
CA GLN A 246 -2.88 17.43 -7.74
C GLN A 246 -1.88 17.95 -6.71
N THR A 247 -0.86 18.68 -7.14
CA THR A 247 0.09 19.31 -6.24
C THR A 247 -0.45 20.64 -5.74
N LYS A 248 0.03 21.06 -4.56
CA LYS A 248 -0.30 22.34 -3.96
C LYS A 248 0.93 23.22 -3.91
N GLY A 249 0.74 24.51 -4.17
CA GLY A 249 1.84 25.47 -4.26
C GLY A 249 2.74 25.49 -3.04
N GLY A 250 4.04 25.77 -3.28
CA GLY A 250 5.05 25.90 -2.24
C GLY A 250 5.97 24.69 -2.03
N GLY A 251 5.73 23.56 -2.74
CA GLY A 251 6.60 22.39 -2.74
C GLY A 251 7.20 22.04 -4.11
N ASP A 252 8.03 21.00 -4.15
CA ASP A 252 8.49 20.35 -5.38
C ASP A 252 7.38 19.41 -5.90
N PRO A 253 6.82 19.64 -7.12
CA PRO A 253 5.78 18.78 -7.67
C PRO A 253 6.23 17.35 -7.94
N GLY A 254 7.51 17.13 -8.26
CA GLY A 254 8.08 15.79 -8.45
C GLY A 254 8.08 14.98 -7.16
N LEU A 255 8.43 15.62 -6.03
CA LEU A 255 8.35 15.01 -4.70
C LEU A 255 6.89 14.67 -4.34
N ALA A 256 5.97 15.60 -4.57
CA ALA A 256 4.55 15.42 -4.30
C ALA A 256 3.97 14.27 -5.16
N LEU A 257 4.35 14.18 -6.43
CA LEU A 257 3.99 13.09 -7.34
C LEU A 257 4.46 11.73 -6.83
N ILE A 258 5.76 11.56 -6.56
CA ILE A 258 6.29 10.25 -6.13
C ILE A 258 5.73 9.83 -4.76
N MET A 259 5.56 10.77 -3.82
CA MET A 259 4.91 10.49 -2.53
C MET A 259 3.45 10.10 -2.69
N GLY A 260 2.68 10.88 -3.46
CA GLY A 260 1.27 10.62 -3.74
C GLY A 260 1.06 9.28 -4.44
N HIS A 261 1.95 8.93 -5.37
CA HIS A 261 1.97 7.63 -5.99
C HIS A 261 2.26 6.53 -4.97
N PHE A 262 3.33 6.65 -4.19
CA PHE A 262 3.74 5.64 -3.21
C PHE A 262 2.64 5.33 -2.18
N VAL A 263 1.92 6.34 -1.67
CA VAL A 263 0.81 6.09 -0.72
C VAL A 263 -0.41 5.43 -1.36
N SER A 264 -0.61 5.58 -2.67
CA SER A 264 -1.76 5.04 -3.40
C SER A 264 -1.50 3.71 -4.10
N THR A 265 -0.24 3.24 -4.12
CA THR A 265 0.17 1.95 -4.70
C THR A 265 0.95 1.05 -3.73
N GLY A 266 1.93 1.60 -3.01
CA GLY A 266 2.82 0.85 -2.11
C GLY A 266 2.31 0.68 -0.68
N LEU A 267 1.51 1.62 -0.17
CA LEU A 267 0.96 1.61 1.19
C LEU A 267 -0.57 1.51 1.23
N THR A 268 -1.13 0.67 0.36
CA THR A 268 -2.57 0.49 0.28
C THR A 268 -3.10 -0.45 1.38
N PRO A 269 -4.34 -0.26 1.87
CA PRO A 269 -5.08 -1.22 2.69
C PRO A 269 -4.93 -2.68 2.24
N GLN A 270 -5.06 -2.96 0.95
CA GLN A 270 -4.93 -4.32 0.43
C GLN A 270 -3.52 -4.88 0.60
N ARG A 271 -2.47 -4.11 0.24
CA ARG A 271 -1.09 -4.56 0.39
C ARG A 271 -0.73 -4.78 1.87
N ILE A 272 -1.21 -3.91 2.74
CA ILE A 272 -1.02 -4.04 4.20
C ILE A 272 -1.74 -5.29 4.72
N ALA A 273 -2.98 -5.53 4.30
CA ALA A 273 -3.72 -6.73 4.68
C ALA A 273 -3.02 -8.02 4.20
N GLN A 274 -2.52 -8.04 2.97
CA GLN A 274 -1.78 -9.18 2.39
C GLN A 274 -0.45 -9.46 3.10
N GLY A 275 0.17 -8.45 3.71
CA GLY A 275 1.43 -8.60 4.43
C GLY A 275 1.28 -9.05 5.89
N TYR A 276 0.05 -9.11 6.40
CA TYR A 276 -0.23 -9.46 7.80
C TYR A 276 -0.56 -10.95 7.94
N SER A 277 0.02 -11.59 8.96
CA SER A 277 -0.27 -12.98 9.33
C SER A 277 -0.60 -13.03 10.82
N PRO A 278 -1.90 -13.08 11.20
CA PRO A 278 -2.33 -13.04 12.59
C PRO A 278 -1.86 -14.27 13.40
N ASP A 279 -1.37 -14.06 14.62
CA ASP A 279 -1.13 -15.14 15.59
C ASP A 279 -2.36 -15.34 16.49
N TRP A 280 -3.17 -16.34 16.14
CA TRP A 280 -4.42 -16.63 16.84
C TRP A 280 -4.23 -17.28 18.21
N ARG A 281 -3.03 -17.80 18.53
CA ARG A 281 -2.78 -18.56 19.78
C ARG A 281 -2.96 -17.71 21.04
N GLY A 282 -2.74 -16.39 20.95
CA GLY A 282 -2.94 -15.48 22.06
C GLY A 282 -4.39 -14.98 22.22
N VAL A 283 -5.30 -15.33 21.31
CA VAL A 283 -6.69 -14.88 21.38
C VAL A 283 -7.45 -15.71 22.41
N THR A 284 -8.12 -15.02 23.35
CA THR A 284 -8.90 -15.65 24.40
C THR A 284 -9.97 -16.58 23.81
N GLY A 285 -10.01 -17.83 24.25
CA GLY A 285 -10.98 -18.82 23.77
C GLY A 285 -10.58 -19.55 22.48
N TYR A 286 -9.45 -19.19 21.85
CA TYR A 286 -8.98 -19.88 20.64
C TYR A 286 -8.52 -21.33 20.91
N GLU A 287 -7.90 -21.58 22.06
CA GLU A 287 -7.43 -22.93 22.44
C GLU A 287 -8.54 -23.81 23.04
N SER A 288 -9.62 -23.25 23.58
CA SER A 288 -10.73 -24.04 24.14
C SER A 288 -11.53 -24.83 23.09
N ASP A 289 -11.39 -24.47 21.81
CA ASP A 289 -11.96 -25.22 20.69
C ASP A 289 -11.20 -26.52 20.39
N TYR A 290 -9.99 -26.72 20.95
CA TYR A 290 -9.22 -27.97 20.79
C TYR A 290 -9.71 -29.09 21.70
N TYR A 291 -10.50 -28.80 22.75
CA TYR A 291 -10.77 -29.75 23.84
C TYR A 291 -12.25 -29.94 24.20
N SER A 292 -13.21 -29.43 23.42
CA SER A 292 -14.63 -29.77 23.63
C SER A 292 -15.05 -31.01 22.81
N ASP A 293 -14.42 -32.13 23.15
CA ASP A 293 -15.02 -33.45 23.02
C ASP A 293 -15.59 -33.81 24.40
N ASP A 294 -16.75 -33.26 24.73
CA ASP A 294 -17.69 -33.77 25.73
C ASP A 294 -19.10 -33.71 25.14
#